data_AF-Q73KY1-F1
#
_entry.id   AF-Q73KY1-F1
#
_cell.length_a   1.000
_cell.length_b   1.000
_cell.length_c   1.000
_cell.angle_alpha   90.00
_cell.angle_beta   90.00
_cell.angle_gamma   90.00
#
_symmetry.space_group_name_H-M   'P 1'
#
loop_
_entity.id
_entity.type
_entity.pdbx_description
1 polymer ?
#
loop_
_entity_poly.entity_id
_entity_poly.type
_entity_poly.pdbx_seq_one_letter_code
_entity_poly.pdbx_strand_id
1 'polypeptide(L)'
;MENYYSILNISNNADEDQIKQAYRALAMKYHPDKNPDSKTAEEKFKRISEAYSVLSDPQKRRDYDLSMSSPFSSSGRTYTHDQNTNPFGDDIFSSNWWKNWRNIRSENAKKREKISRSEAFRILIRGIILTIVGLLLFKSIIFLGIFGFLLALSIVTEGVLRIRKGYMAIFD
;
A
#
# COMPACT_ATOMS: atom_id res chain seq x y z
N MET A 1 -18.19 -1.26 30.10
CA MET A 1 -16.79 -1.68 29.86
C MET A 1 -16.38 -1.16 28.50
N GLU A 2 -15.37 -0.30 28.43
CA GLU A 2 -14.80 0.11 27.13
C GLU A 2 -14.04 -1.10 26.55
N ASN A 3 -14.40 -1.51 25.33
CA ASN A 3 -13.72 -2.58 24.61
C ASN A 3 -12.50 -2.02 23.86
N TYR A 4 -11.40 -2.77 23.75
CA TYR A 4 -10.22 -2.40 22.97
C TYR A 4 -10.53 -2.05 21.51
N TYR A 5 -11.49 -2.73 20.87
CA TYR A 5 -11.95 -2.37 19.53
C TYR A 5 -12.64 -0.99 19.50
N SER A 6 -13.44 -0.67 20.52
CA SER A 6 -14.09 0.64 20.65
C SER A 6 -13.09 1.76 20.94
N ILE A 7 -12.05 1.49 21.73
CA ILE A 7 -10.98 2.46 22.02
C ILE A 7 -10.20 2.82 20.75
N LEU A 8 -9.94 1.84 19.88
CA LEU A 8 -9.32 2.07 18.58
C LEU A 8 -10.33 2.57 17.51
N ASN A 9 -11.62 2.65 17.85
CA ASN A 9 -12.70 3.04 16.96
C ASN A 9 -12.78 2.18 15.68
N ILE A 10 -12.62 0.86 15.86
CA ILE A 10 -12.64 -0.15 14.79
C ILE A 10 -13.70 -1.22 15.08
N SER A 11 -14.03 -1.97 14.04
CA SER A 11 -14.87 -3.16 14.18
C SER A 11 -14.11 -4.30 14.89
N ASN A 12 -14.84 -5.17 15.59
CA ASN A 12 -14.32 -6.42 16.15
C ASN A 12 -13.75 -7.37 15.07
N ASN A 13 -14.25 -7.27 13.84
CA ASN A 13 -13.77 -8.03 12.69
C ASN A 13 -12.64 -7.32 11.93
N ALA A 14 -12.04 -6.28 12.50
CA ALA A 14 -10.98 -5.53 11.82
C ALA A 14 -9.74 -6.40 11.57
N ASP A 15 -9.14 -6.19 10.40
CA ASP A 15 -7.88 -6.83 10.02
C ASP A 15 -6.68 -6.18 10.73
N GLU A 16 -5.54 -6.87 10.78
CA GLU A 16 -4.32 -6.38 11.43
C GLU A 16 -3.87 -5.02 10.87
N ASP A 17 -3.99 -4.84 9.54
CA ASP A 17 -3.68 -3.58 8.88
C ASP A 17 -4.60 -2.45 9.32
N GLN A 18 -5.89 -2.73 9.54
CA GLN A 18 -6.85 -1.74 10.03
C GLN A 18 -6.58 -1.36 11.48
N ILE A 19 -6.24 -2.34 12.34
CA ILE A 19 -5.84 -2.11 13.74
C ILE A 19 -4.61 -1.19 13.79
N LYS A 20 -3.61 -1.48 12.96
CA LYS A 20 -2.37 -0.69 12.86
C LYS A 20 -2.63 0.71 12.32
N GLN A 21 -3.50 0.86 11.33
CA GLN A 21 -3.86 2.15 10.76
C GLN A 21 -4.61 3.02 11.78
N ALA A 22 -5.59 2.45 12.47
CA ALA A 22 -6.37 3.14 13.50
C ALA A 22 -5.50 3.60 14.67
N TYR A 23 -4.63 2.71 15.18
CA TYR A 23 -3.65 3.05 16.20
C TYR A 23 -2.77 4.22 15.77
N ARG A 24 -2.21 4.19 14.55
CA ARG A 24 -1.37 5.28 14.03
C ARG A 24 -2.11 6.62 13.96
N ALA A 25 -3.36 6.62 13.53
CA ALA A 25 -4.17 7.83 13.42
C ALA A 25 -4.47 8.43 14.79
N LEU A 26 -4.87 7.60 15.76
CA LEU A 26 -5.19 8.04 17.11
C LEU A 26 -3.94 8.44 17.91
N ALA A 27 -2.84 7.70 17.77
CA ALA A 27 -1.55 8.04 18.37
C ALA A 27 -1.01 9.38 17.86
N MET A 28 -1.26 9.73 16.59
CA MET A 28 -0.92 11.05 16.05
C MET A 28 -1.80 12.17 16.60
N LYS A 29 -3.07 11.88 16.89
CA LYS A 29 -4.03 12.85 17.40
C LYS A 29 -3.76 13.18 18.87
N TYR A 30 -3.45 12.16 19.67
CA TYR A 30 -3.26 12.28 21.13
C TYR A 30 -1.78 12.25 21.55
N HIS A 31 -0.86 12.51 20.62
CA HIS A 31 0.58 12.54 20.92
C HIS A 31 0.92 13.66 21.94
N PRO A 32 1.79 13.41 22.94
CA PRO A 32 2.19 14.41 23.93
C PRO A 32 2.90 15.62 23.32
N ASP A 33 3.73 15.43 22.29
CA ASP A 33 4.36 16.55 21.56
C ASP A 33 3.35 17.52 20.93
N LYS A 34 2.17 17.04 20.53
CA LYS A 34 1.08 17.89 20.00
C LYS A 34 0.11 18.38 21.06
N ASN A 35 0.14 17.76 22.24
CA ASN A 35 -0.78 18.03 23.34
C ASN A 35 0.00 18.10 24.67
N PRO A 36 1.00 18.98 24.80
CA PRO A 36 1.95 18.97 25.93
C PRO A 36 1.28 19.18 27.29
N ASP A 37 0.16 19.89 27.33
CA ASP A 37 -0.51 20.30 28.57
C ASP A 37 -1.83 19.54 28.84
N SER A 38 -2.16 18.55 28.00
CA SER A 38 -3.45 17.85 28.11
C SER A 38 -3.28 16.47 28.74
N LYS A 39 -3.56 16.39 30.05
CA LYS A 39 -3.67 15.11 30.78
C LYS A 39 -4.68 14.17 30.13
N THR A 40 -5.76 14.72 29.57
CA THR A 40 -6.78 13.92 28.87
C THR A 40 -6.25 13.27 27.58
N ALA A 41 -5.31 13.93 26.88
CA ALA A 41 -4.66 13.35 25.70
C ALA A 41 -3.72 12.23 26.12
N GLU A 42 -2.98 12.41 27.21
CA GLU A 42 -2.11 11.39 27.80
C GLU A 42 -2.91 10.13 28.21
N GLU A 43 -4.02 10.30 28.93
CA GLU A 43 -4.89 9.19 29.34
C GLU A 43 -5.48 8.44 28.15
N LYS A 44 -5.95 9.17 27.13
CA LYS A 44 -6.45 8.54 25.88
C LYS A 44 -5.34 7.79 25.16
N PHE A 45 -4.15 8.38 25.07
CA PHE A 45 -3.00 7.76 24.44
C PHE A 45 -2.58 6.47 25.16
N LYS A 46 -2.66 6.44 26.49
CA LYS A 46 -2.42 5.25 27.30
C LYS A 46 -3.38 4.13 26.91
N ARG A 47 -4.70 4.40 26.93
CA ARG A 47 -5.74 3.44 26.55
C ARG A 47 -5.60 2.94 25.10
N ILE A 48 -5.27 3.83 24.16
CA ILE A 48 -5.04 3.48 22.76
C ILE A 48 -3.85 2.53 22.59
N SER A 49 -2.77 2.78 23.33
CA SER A 49 -1.56 1.95 23.29
C SER A 49 -1.78 0.58 23.92
N GLU A 50 -2.52 0.53 25.02
CA GLU A 50 -2.99 -0.70 25.65
C GLU A 50 -3.79 -1.55 24.66
N ALA A 51 -4.83 -0.97 24.06
CA ALA A 51 -5.70 -1.67 23.11
C ALA A 51 -4.90 -2.25 21.93
N TYR A 52 -3.95 -1.48 21.38
CA TYR A 52 -3.10 -1.96 20.30
C TYR A 52 -2.17 -3.09 20.73
N SER A 53 -1.61 -3.06 21.94
CA SER A 53 -0.69 -4.12 22.42
C SER A 53 -1.36 -5.50 22.53
N VAL A 54 -2.66 -5.52 22.82
CA VAL A 54 -3.46 -6.74 22.91
C VAL A 54 -3.96 -7.16 21.53
N LEU A 55 -4.46 -6.21 20.74
CA LEU A 55 -5.08 -6.50 19.43
C LEU A 55 -4.07 -6.75 18.29
N SER A 56 -2.82 -6.27 18.42
CA SER A 56 -1.78 -6.43 17.39
C SER A 56 -1.13 -7.82 17.38
N ASP A 57 -1.22 -8.58 18.47
CA ASP A 57 -0.71 -9.94 18.54
C ASP A 57 -1.88 -10.93 18.39
N PRO A 58 -1.89 -11.80 17.36
CA PRO A 58 -2.94 -12.78 17.15
C PRO A 58 -3.18 -13.70 18.34
N GLN A 59 -2.16 -14.02 19.15
CA GLN A 59 -2.33 -14.84 20.35
C GLN A 59 -3.08 -14.05 21.43
N LYS A 60 -2.63 -12.83 21.74
CA LYS A 60 -3.26 -11.97 22.77
C LYS A 60 -4.66 -11.54 22.39
N ARG A 61 -4.90 -11.26 21.10
CA ARG A 61 -6.23 -10.93 20.58
C ARG A 61 -7.21 -12.08 20.79
N ARG A 62 -6.79 -13.33 20.50
CA ARG A 62 -7.62 -14.51 20.75
C ARG A 62 -7.91 -14.69 22.24
N ASP A 63 -6.91 -14.55 23.10
CA ASP A 63 -7.11 -14.66 24.56
C ASP A 63 -8.08 -13.58 25.07
N TYR A 64 -7.97 -12.35 24.55
CA TYR A 64 -8.89 -11.26 24.86
C TYR A 64 -10.32 -11.56 24.39
N ASP A 65 -10.49 -11.97 23.13
CA ASP A 65 -11.79 -12.31 22.55
C ASP A 65 -12.45 -13.48 23.31
N LEU A 66 -11.68 -14.49 23.71
CA LEU A 66 -12.13 -15.63 24.53
C LEU A 66 -12.58 -15.18 25.93
N SER A 67 -11.83 -14.28 26.57
CA SER A 67 -12.19 -13.75 27.90
C SER A 67 -13.45 -12.89 27.88
N MET A 68 -13.76 -12.23 26.75
CA MET A 68 -15.01 -11.49 26.58
C MET A 68 -16.22 -12.40 26.32
N SER A 69 -16.02 -13.55 25.67
CA SER A 69 -17.12 -14.44 25.26
C SER A 69 -17.56 -15.44 26.33
N SER A 70 -16.76 -15.68 27.39
CA SER A 70 -17.10 -16.61 28.46
C SER A 70 -17.28 -15.89 29.80
N PRO A 71 -18.51 -15.79 30.34
CA PRO A 71 -18.74 -15.27 31.69
C PRO A 71 -18.28 -16.23 32.80
N PHE A 72 -17.91 -17.47 32.47
CA PHE A 72 -17.61 -18.50 33.46
C PHE A 72 -16.62 -19.55 32.93
N SER A 73 -15.33 -19.26 33.05
CA SER A 73 -14.30 -20.29 33.05
C SER A 73 -13.17 -19.88 33.99
N SER A 74 -13.53 -19.83 35.27
CA SER A 74 -12.61 -19.93 36.40
C SER A 74 -12.03 -21.34 36.43
N SER A 75 -10.94 -21.58 35.70
CA SER A 75 -10.15 -22.81 35.83
C SER A 75 -8.68 -22.55 35.51
N GLY A 76 -7.94 -22.08 36.51
CA GLY A 76 -6.51 -22.39 36.69
C GLY A 76 -5.52 -21.93 35.61
N ARG A 77 -5.21 -20.64 35.57
CA ARG A 77 -3.86 -20.19 35.22
C ARG A 77 -3.33 -19.33 36.37
N THR A 78 -2.43 -19.89 37.16
CA THR A 78 -1.62 -19.16 38.13
C THR A 78 -0.73 -18.17 37.40
N TYR A 79 -1.23 -16.95 37.21
CA TYR A 79 -0.39 -15.79 36.95
C TYR A 79 0.20 -15.36 38.28
N THR A 80 1.50 -15.55 38.45
CA THR A 80 2.28 -15.00 39.54
C THR A 80 2.08 -13.48 39.55
N HIS A 81 1.40 -13.00 40.58
CA HIS A 81 1.16 -11.59 40.83
C HIS A 81 2.44 -10.98 41.40
N ASP A 82 3.31 -10.49 40.51
CA ASP A 82 4.32 -9.51 40.87
C ASP A 82 3.64 -8.13 41.00
N GLN A 83 3.89 -7.47 42.11
CA GLN A 83 3.29 -6.21 42.52
C GLN A 83 3.96 -5.05 41.77
N ASN A 84 3.60 -4.89 40.50
CA ASN A 84 3.75 -3.63 39.78
C ASN A 84 2.57 -3.48 38.82
N THR A 85 1.57 -2.69 39.20
CA THR A 85 0.26 -2.55 38.53
C THR A 85 0.32 -1.72 37.23
N ASN A 86 1.31 -2.00 36.40
CA ASN A 86 1.34 -1.57 35.00
C ASN A 86 1.33 -2.83 34.12
N PRO A 87 0.18 -3.24 33.54
CA PRO A 87 0.10 -4.39 32.64
C PRO A 87 0.91 -4.22 31.33
N PHE A 88 1.61 -3.09 31.21
CA PHE A 88 2.39 -2.66 30.06
C PHE A 88 3.90 -2.74 30.26
N GLY A 89 4.38 -3.05 31.47
CA GLY A 89 5.78 -2.80 31.83
C GLY A 89 6.13 -1.30 31.77
N ASP A 90 7.27 -0.95 32.33
CA ASP A 90 7.84 0.41 32.35
C ASP A 90 8.42 0.85 30.98
N ASP A 91 8.35 -0.03 29.98
CA ASP A 91 8.94 0.11 28.65
C ASP A 91 8.02 0.76 27.60
N ILE A 92 6.69 0.65 27.70
CA ILE A 92 5.74 1.21 26.71
C ILE A 92 5.60 2.74 26.79
N PHE A 93 5.73 3.35 27.96
CA PHE A 93 5.74 4.82 28.12
C PHE A 93 7.16 5.39 28.31
N SER A 94 8.19 4.55 28.21
CA SER A 94 9.59 4.96 28.36
C SER A 94 10.00 5.98 27.31
N SER A 95 10.86 6.93 27.69
CA SER A 95 11.46 7.89 26.77
C SER A 95 12.14 7.24 25.55
N ASN A 96 12.60 5.99 25.68
CA ASN A 96 13.22 5.21 24.60
C ASN A 96 12.20 4.74 23.57
N TRP A 97 10.97 4.41 24.00
CA TRP A 97 9.86 4.08 23.12
C TRP A 97 9.45 5.30 22.28
N TRP A 98 9.34 6.48 22.90
CA TRP A 98 9.09 7.75 22.20
C TRP A 98 10.21 8.11 21.22
N LYS A 99 11.48 7.85 21.57
CA LYS A 99 12.64 8.04 20.68
C LYS A 99 12.56 7.11 19.47
N ASN A 100 12.33 5.81 19.69
CA ASN A 100 12.25 4.82 18.62
C ASN A 100 11.07 5.10 17.67
N TRP A 101 9.91 5.46 18.22
CA TRP A 101 8.72 5.82 17.44
C TRP A 101 8.92 7.09 16.59
N ARG A 102 9.57 8.14 17.13
CA ARG A 102 9.96 9.33 16.34
C ARG A 102 10.94 8.98 15.23
N ASN A 103 11.88 8.08 15.48
CA ASN A 103 12.86 7.64 14.48
C ASN A 103 12.18 6.85 13.35
N ILE A 104 11.25 5.96 13.67
CA ILE A 104 10.47 5.21 12.66
C ILE A 104 9.62 6.14 11.79
N ARG A 105 9.04 7.22 12.35
CA ARG A 105 8.34 8.22 11.53
C ARG A 105 9.31 9.03 10.67
N SER A 106 10.48 9.41 11.18
CA SER A 106 11.45 10.21 10.43
C SER A 106 12.06 9.43 9.26
N GLU A 107 12.31 8.13 9.43
CA GLU A 107 12.75 7.25 8.33
C GLU A 107 11.67 7.08 7.26
N ASN A 108 10.41 6.87 7.63
CA ASN A 108 9.31 6.77 6.68
C ASN A 108 8.98 8.11 5.98
N ALA A 109 9.23 9.24 6.64
CA ALA A 109 9.14 10.56 6.03
C ALA A 109 10.29 10.84 5.04
N LYS A 110 11.50 10.35 5.34
CA LYS A 110 12.64 10.38 4.39
C LYS A 110 12.42 9.44 3.20
N LYS A 111 11.73 8.32 3.37
CA LYS A 111 11.35 7.41 2.27
C LYS A 111 10.35 8.03 1.29
N ARG A 112 9.66 9.10 1.71
CA ARG A 112 8.91 10.01 0.84
C ARG A 112 9.80 11.20 0.45
N GLU A 113 10.99 10.89 -0.05
CA GLU A 113 11.84 11.92 -0.65
C GLU A 113 11.06 12.52 -1.82
N LYS A 114 10.78 13.82 -1.73
CA LYS A 114 10.16 14.56 -2.83
C LYS A 114 11.06 14.35 -4.04
N ILE A 115 10.61 13.57 -5.02
CA ILE A 115 11.26 13.42 -6.32
C ILE A 115 11.71 14.83 -6.72
N SER A 116 13.03 15.03 -6.80
CA SER A 116 13.59 16.35 -7.09
C SER A 116 12.95 16.88 -8.36
N ARG A 117 12.63 18.17 -8.44
CA ARG A 117 11.99 18.75 -9.64
C ARG A 117 12.77 18.38 -10.92
N SER A 118 14.09 18.25 -10.80
CA SER A 118 14.98 17.80 -11.88
C SER A 118 14.86 16.31 -12.24
N GLU A 119 14.52 15.45 -11.29
CA GLU A 119 14.28 14.01 -11.51
C GLU A 119 12.90 13.76 -12.08
N ALA A 120 11.89 14.45 -11.55
CA ALA A 120 10.53 14.43 -12.09
C ALA A 120 10.53 14.89 -13.55
N PHE A 121 11.28 15.94 -13.88
CA PHE A 121 11.43 16.43 -15.25
C PHE A 121 12.16 15.43 -16.16
N ARG A 122 13.19 14.75 -15.67
CA ARG A 122 13.88 13.68 -16.42
C ARG A 122 12.98 12.49 -16.70
N ILE A 123 12.16 12.08 -15.74
CA ILE A 123 11.18 10.99 -15.90
C ILE A 123 10.11 11.41 -16.92
N LEU A 124 9.61 12.65 -16.83
CA LEU A 124 8.63 13.20 -17.75
C LEU A 124 9.15 13.26 -19.19
N ILE A 125 10.35 13.80 -19.40
CA ILE A 125 10.98 13.88 -20.73
C ILE A 125 11.18 12.48 -21.31
N ARG A 126 11.70 11.53 -20.52
CA ARG A 126 11.87 10.14 -20.97
C ARG A 126 10.53 9.53 -21.40
N GLY A 127 9.45 9.77 -20.65
CA GLY A 127 8.11 9.31 -21.00
C GLY A 127 7.57 9.94 -22.30
N ILE A 128 7.77 11.25 -22.49
CA ILE A 128 7.33 11.95 -23.71
C ILE A 128 8.09 11.43 -24.93
N ILE A 129 9.42 11.26 -24.83
CA ILE A 129 10.25 10.72 -25.92
C ILE A 129 9.79 9.32 -26.31
N LEU A 130 9.60 8.41 -25.34
CA LEU A 130 9.14 7.05 -25.61
C LEU A 130 7.76 7.03 -26.26
N THR A 131 6.86 7.92 -25.87
CA THR A 131 5.52 8.02 -26.47
C THR A 131 5.59 8.47 -27.92
N ILE A 132 6.41 9.49 -28.22
CA ILE A 132 6.62 9.98 -29.59
C ILE A 132 7.28 8.90 -30.46
N VAL A 133 8.32 8.24 -29.95
CA VAL A 133 8.99 7.13 -30.64
C VAL A 133 8.02 5.97 -30.89
N GLY A 134 7.22 5.60 -29.90
CA GLY A 134 6.18 4.57 -30.03
C GLY A 134 5.16 4.92 -31.11
N LEU A 135 4.67 6.17 -31.14
CA LEU A 135 3.73 6.63 -32.17
C LEU A 135 4.36 6.68 -33.58
N LEU A 136 5.64 7.03 -33.70
CA LEU A 136 6.36 7.01 -34.97
C LEU A 136 6.54 5.57 -35.49
N LEU A 137 6.92 4.64 -34.62
CA LEU A 137 7.04 3.23 -34.97
C LEU A 137 5.68 2.61 -35.31
N PHE A 138 4.63 2.94 -34.56
CA PHE A 138 3.26 2.49 -34.83
C PHE A 138 2.74 3.01 -36.17
N LYS A 139 3.00 4.28 -36.50
CA LYS A 139 2.69 4.84 -37.82
C LYS A 139 3.47 4.16 -38.95
N SER A 140 4.73 3.78 -38.71
CA SER A 140 5.55 3.07 -39.70
C SER A 140 5.01 1.67 -40.01
N ILE A 141 4.53 0.94 -39.00
CA ILE A 141 3.91 -0.39 -39.17
C ILE A 141 2.64 -0.29 -40.02
N ILE A 142 1.79 0.69 -39.75
CA ILE A 142 0.55 0.93 -40.52
C ILE A 142 0.87 1.33 -41.96
N PHE A 143 1.90 2.17 -42.14
CA PHE A 143 2.34 2.60 -43.46
C PHE A 143 2.89 1.41 -44.25
N LEU A 144 3.81 0.62 -43.70
CA LEU A 144 4.41 -0.53 -44.38
C LEU A 144 3.40 -1.66 -44.66
N GLY A 145 2.41 -1.87 -43.78
CA GLY A 145 1.37 -2.89 -43.97
C GLY A 145 0.43 -2.57 -45.14
N ILE A 146 -0.09 -1.34 -45.20
CA ILE A 146 -0.99 -0.91 -46.29
C ILE A 146 -0.21 -0.73 -47.59
N PHE A 147 0.97 -0.10 -47.56
CA PHE A 147 1.79 0.09 -48.76
C PHE A 147 2.32 -1.23 -49.31
N GLY A 148 2.72 -2.16 -48.43
CA GLY A 148 3.16 -3.50 -48.82
C GLY A 148 2.03 -4.29 -49.49
N PHE A 149 0.81 -4.18 -48.97
CA PHE A 149 -0.38 -4.78 -49.59
C PHE A 149 -0.68 -4.19 -50.98
N LEU A 150 -0.61 -2.86 -51.12
CA LEU A 150 -0.81 -2.20 -52.42
C LEU A 150 0.28 -2.54 -53.44
N LEU A 151 1.54 -2.64 -52.99
CA LEU A 151 2.66 -3.07 -53.84
C LEU A 151 2.46 -4.50 -54.33
N ALA A 152 2.05 -5.42 -53.44
CA ALA A 152 1.75 -6.80 -53.81
C ALA A 152 0.60 -6.88 -54.83
N LEU A 153 -0.46 -6.09 -54.63
CA LEU A 153 -1.58 -6.01 -55.57
C LEU A 153 -1.12 -5.54 -56.97
N SER A 154 -0.25 -4.53 -57.02
CA SER A 154 0.31 -3.99 -58.27
C SER A 154 1.14 -5.02 -59.04
N ILE A 155 1.98 -5.78 -58.34
CA ILE A 155 2.80 -6.84 -58.96
C ILE A 155 1.92 -7.97 -59.51
N VAL A 156 0.89 -8.37 -58.76
CA VAL A 156 -0.03 -9.44 -59.17
C VAL A 156 -0.85 -9.02 -60.40
N THR A 157 -1.36 -7.79 -60.45
CA THR A 157 -2.14 -7.31 -61.61
C THR A 157 -1.29 -7.22 -62.87
N GLU A 158 -0.05 -6.73 -62.77
CA GLU A 158 0.90 -6.75 -63.89
C GLU A 158 1.25 -8.18 -64.34
N GLY A 159 1.46 -9.08 -63.39
CA GLY A 159 1.72 -10.50 -63.68
C GLY A 159 0.61 -11.14 -64.51
N VAL A 160 -0.65 -10.98 -64.08
CA VAL A 160 -1.83 -11.51 -64.78
C VAL A 160 -1.97 -10.91 -66.19
N LEU A 161 -1.72 -9.61 -66.35
CA LEU A 161 -1.78 -8.96 -67.66
C LEU A 161 -0.71 -9.49 -68.63
N ARG A 162 0.50 -9.77 -68.14
CA ARG A 162 1.58 -10.35 -68.94
C ARG A 162 1.28 -11.80 -69.32
N ILE A 163 0.74 -12.59 -68.40
CA ILE A 163 0.29 -13.97 -68.68
C ILE A 163 -0.82 -13.96 -69.74
N ARG A 164 -1.82 -13.08 -69.62
CA ARG A 164 -2.87 -12.93 -70.62
C ARG A 164 -2.32 -12.54 -71.99
N LYS A 165 -1.40 -11.58 -72.06
CA LYS A 165 -0.75 -11.18 -73.31
C LYS A 165 0.04 -12.34 -73.93
N GLY A 166 0.77 -13.10 -73.11
CA GLY A 166 1.49 -14.29 -73.57
C GLY A 166 0.55 -15.39 -74.07
N TYR A 167 -0.56 -15.65 -73.38
CA TYR A 167 -1.58 -16.59 -73.82
C TYR A 167 -2.18 -16.17 -75.16
N MET A 168 -2.62 -14.91 -75.31
CA MET A 168 -3.14 -14.42 -76.58
C MET A 168 -2.12 -14.58 -77.71
N ALA A 169 -0.84 -14.29 -77.48
CA ALA A 169 0.20 -14.43 -78.50
C ALA A 169 0.51 -15.88 -78.93
N ILE A 170 0.13 -16.89 -78.13
CA ILE A 170 0.34 -18.30 -78.44
C ILE A 170 -0.89 -18.93 -79.12
N PHE A 171 -2.09 -18.39 -78.86
CA PHE A 171 -3.37 -19.00 -79.24
C PHE A 171 -4.21 -18.16 -80.24
N ASP A 172 -3.79 -16.95 -80.62
CA ASP A 172 -4.21 -16.25 -81.85
C ASP A 172 -3.26 -16.59 -83.02
#